data_AF-A0A8X7R2D7-F1
#
_entry.id   AF-A0A8X7R2D7-F1
#
_cell.length_a   1.000
_cell.length_b   1.000
_cell.length_c   1.000
_cell.angle_alpha   90.00
_cell.angle_beta   90.00
_cell.angle_gamma   90.00
#
_symmetry.space_group_name_H-M   'P 1'
#
loop_
_entity.id
_entity.type
_entity.pdbx_description
1 polymer ?
#
loop_
_entity_poly.entity_id
_entity_poly.type
_entity_poly.pdbx_seq_one_letter_code
_entity_poly.pdbx_strand_id
1 'polypeptide(L)'
;MKKLKIFMIFLCFNAASFLVSADPQTCPADSGGKCSGPDDWEGEFFPEIPHIKYEGPKSSNPLTYKWYNAEEEILGKKMKKSNKNLDEVIELAKELQKETKIRPLWGTVQLFLHPRYMHEEQRPKPQEPTKHQYDWDAATAANFLRKYGLINEFKLNIECNHARLSGHTCHHELETARINGLLGNIDANTGDAQTGWDTDQFLTDVGEATMFMMSVLRNDGIAPGGFNLDAKLRRESTDVEDLFIAHISGMDTLARGLRNAVKLLEVN
;
A
#
# COMPACT_ATOMS: atom_id res chain seq x y z
N MET A 1 -32.28 -53.26 0.98
CA MET A 1 -32.48 -52.30 -0.13
C MET A 1 -33.13 -50.96 0.24
N LYS A 2 -34.01 -50.85 1.26
CA LYS A 2 -34.63 -49.55 1.64
C LYS A 2 -33.72 -48.63 2.50
N LYS A 3 -32.88 -49.17 3.39
CA LYS A 3 -31.97 -48.37 4.23
C LYS A 3 -30.79 -47.72 3.47
N LEU A 4 -30.34 -48.35 2.38
CA LEU A 4 -29.23 -47.84 1.57
C LEU A 4 -29.66 -46.64 0.68
N LYS A 5 -30.93 -46.58 0.25
CA LYS A 5 -31.48 -45.43 -0.49
C LYS A 5 -31.66 -44.19 0.40
N ILE A 6 -31.98 -44.37 1.69
CA ILE A 6 -32.14 -43.25 2.64
C ILE A 6 -30.78 -42.64 3.00
N PHE A 7 -29.72 -43.46 3.11
CA PHE A 7 -28.37 -42.97 3.36
C PHE A 7 -27.77 -42.20 2.16
N MET A 8 -28.07 -42.63 0.93
CA MET A 8 -27.67 -41.90 -0.28
C MET A 8 -28.39 -40.55 -0.43
N ILE A 9 -29.66 -40.44 0.00
CA ILE A 9 -30.40 -39.18 -0.04
C ILE A 9 -29.84 -38.17 0.99
N PHE A 10 -29.38 -38.63 2.16
CA PHE A 10 -28.74 -37.76 3.15
C PHE A 10 -27.32 -37.31 2.74
N LEU A 11 -26.58 -38.14 1.99
CA LEU A 11 -25.29 -37.75 1.42
C LEU A 11 -25.47 -36.70 0.30
N CYS A 12 -26.53 -36.83 -0.51
CA CYS A 12 -26.85 -35.83 -1.53
C CYS A 12 -27.37 -34.51 -0.94
N PHE A 13 -28.01 -34.52 0.24
CA PHE A 13 -28.46 -33.29 0.89
C PHE A 13 -27.33 -32.50 1.56
N ASN A 14 -26.27 -33.15 2.07
CA ASN A 14 -25.09 -32.46 2.61
C ASN A 14 -24.13 -31.96 1.51
N ALA A 15 -24.11 -32.62 0.35
CA ALA A 15 -23.34 -32.15 -0.80
C ALA A 15 -23.95 -30.92 -1.48
N ALA A 16 -25.23 -30.61 -1.22
CA ALA A 16 -25.91 -29.44 -1.76
C ALA A 16 -25.77 -28.17 -0.90
N SER A 17 -25.05 -28.23 0.23
CA SER A 17 -24.88 -27.09 1.17
C SER A 17 -23.55 -26.34 1.00
N PHE A 18 -22.63 -26.80 0.16
CA PHE A 18 -21.50 -25.99 -0.27
C PHE A 18 -21.91 -25.12 -1.45
N LEU A 19 -22.79 -24.15 -1.18
CA LEU A 19 -22.76 -22.90 -1.92
C LEU A 19 -21.37 -22.32 -1.66
N VAL A 20 -20.49 -22.42 -2.66
CA VAL A 20 -19.39 -21.48 -2.79
C VAL A 20 -20.03 -20.11 -2.78
N SER A 21 -19.90 -19.39 -1.66
CA SER A 21 -19.98 -17.94 -1.68
C SER A 21 -18.82 -17.47 -2.54
N ALA A 22 -19.03 -17.43 -3.86
CA ALA A 22 -18.27 -16.55 -4.70
C ALA A 22 -18.58 -15.16 -4.16
N ASP A 23 -17.54 -14.44 -3.73
CA ASP A 23 -17.68 -13.03 -3.39
C ASP A 23 -18.46 -12.35 -4.51
N PRO A 24 -19.46 -11.50 -4.19
CA PRO A 24 -20.21 -10.82 -5.22
C PRO A 24 -19.23 -10.01 -6.06
N GLN A 25 -19.19 -10.32 -7.34
CA GLN A 25 -18.45 -9.58 -8.35
C GLN A 25 -18.89 -8.12 -8.25
N THR A 26 -18.00 -7.23 -7.80
CA THR A 26 -18.28 -5.80 -7.71
C THR A 26 -18.35 -5.24 -9.13
N CYS A 27 -19.55 -5.23 -9.69
CA CYS A 27 -19.86 -4.50 -10.92
C CYS A 27 -20.41 -3.11 -10.58
N PRO A 28 -20.18 -2.08 -11.43
CA PRO A 28 -20.50 -0.69 -11.11
C PRO A 28 -22.00 -0.43 -11.01
N ALA A 29 -22.34 0.62 -10.25
CA ALA A 29 -23.69 1.02 -9.88
C ALA A 29 -24.48 1.76 -10.98
N ASP A 30 -24.54 1.24 -12.21
CA ASP A 30 -25.56 1.69 -13.16
C ASP A 30 -26.13 0.56 -14.04
N SER A 31 -27.38 0.78 -14.39
CA SER A 31 -28.43 -0.08 -14.93
C SER A 31 -28.17 -0.64 -16.34
N GLY A 32 -28.16 -1.97 -16.45
CA GLY A 32 -28.56 -2.69 -17.67
C GLY A 32 -27.50 -3.47 -18.47
N GLY A 33 -26.22 -3.40 -18.13
CA GLY A 33 -25.16 -4.13 -18.86
C GLY A 33 -24.90 -5.55 -18.33
N LYS A 34 -24.70 -6.54 -19.22
CA LYS A 34 -24.12 -7.85 -18.85
C LYS A 34 -22.59 -7.73 -18.77
N CYS A 35 -21.99 -8.40 -17.80
CA CYS A 35 -20.54 -8.44 -17.59
C CYS A 35 -19.82 -8.99 -18.85
N SER A 36 -19.07 -8.15 -19.56
CA SER A 36 -18.01 -8.58 -20.48
C SER A 36 -16.72 -8.85 -19.68
N GLY A 37 -15.82 -9.66 -20.26
CA GLY A 37 -14.66 -10.22 -19.58
C GLY A 37 -13.65 -9.21 -19.00
N PRO A 38 -12.63 -9.69 -18.29
CA PRO A 38 -11.75 -8.88 -17.43
C PRO A 38 -10.92 -7.79 -18.14
N ASP A 39 -10.91 -7.73 -19.47
CA ASP A 39 -10.04 -6.84 -20.25
C ASP A 39 -10.78 -5.78 -21.12
N ASP A 40 -12.12 -5.74 -21.13
CA ASP A 40 -12.87 -4.90 -22.09
C ASP A 40 -13.86 -3.92 -21.42
N TRP A 41 -13.34 -2.94 -20.66
CA TRP A 41 -14.13 -1.77 -20.26
C TRP A 41 -13.78 -0.57 -21.13
N GLU A 42 -14.71 -0.16 -22.01
CA GLU A 42 -14.61 1.02 -22.88
C GLU A 42 -15.64 2.12 -22.52
N GLY A 43 -15.87 2.35 -21.22
CA GLY A 43 -16.75 3.43 -20.75
C GLY A 43 -15.99 4.71 -20.38
N GLU A 44 -16.70 5.84 -20.23
CA GLU A 44 -16.22 6.94 -19.39
C GLU A 44 -16.73 6.72 -17.97
N PHE A 45 -15.85 6.82 -16.97
CA PHE A 45 -16.20 6.54 -15.56
C PHE A 45 -17.23 7.54 -15.01
N PHE A 46 -17.32 8.72 -15.61
CA PHE A 46 -18.20 9.82 -15.21
C PHE A 46 -18.77 10.53 -16.44
N PRO A 47 -19.74 9.93 -17.15
CA PRO A 47 -20.26 10.47 -18.42
C PRO A 47 -20.96 11.82 -18.24
N GLU A 48 -21.37 12.17 -17.02
CA GLU A 48 -22.01 13.45 -16.70
C GLU A 48 -21.03 14.58 -16.40
N ILE A 49 -19.74 14.28 -16.21
CA ILE A 49 -18.73 15.28 -15.89
C ILE A 49 -18.00 15.67 -17.18
N PRO A 50 -18.22 16.90 -17.70
CA PRO A 50 -17.52 17.33 -18.90
C PRO A 50 -16.03 17.48 -18.63
N HIS A 51 -15.20 17.36 -19.67
CA HIS A 51 -13.77 17.67 -19.57
C HIS A 51 -13.55 19.05 -18.92
N ILE A 52 -12.87 19.05 -17.78
CA ILE A 52 -12.59 20.23 -16.96
C ILE A 52 -11.65 21.18 -17.71
N LYS A 53 -12.07 22.43 -17.90
CA LYS A 53 -11.34 23.47 -18.66
C LYS A 53 -10.68 24.48 -17.73
N TYR A 54 -9.65 25.16 -18.22
CA TYR A 54 -9.07 26.33 -17.55
C TYR A 54 -9.91 27.59 -17.83
N GLU A 55 -10.32 28.29 -16.77
CA GLU A 55 -11.08 29.55 -16.84
C GLU A 55 -10.41 30.71 -16.08
N GLY A 56 -9.28 30.44 -15.41
CA GLY A 56 -8.52 31.46 -14.69
C GLY A 56 -9.00 31.77 -13.28
N PRO A 57 -8.24 32.59 -12.53
CA PRO A 57 -8.34 32.69 -11.07
C PRO A 57 -9.61 33.40 -10.57
N LYS A 58 -10.36 34.03 -11.47
CA LYS A 58 -11.62 34.71 -11.17
C LYS A 58 -12.86 33.85 -11.43
N SER A 59 -12.69 32.64 -11.96
CA SER A 59 -13.83 31.74 -12.19
C SER A 59 -14.43 31.27 -10.87
N SER A 60 -15.75 31.40 -10.75
CA SER A 60 -16.54 30.87 -9.64
C SER A 60 -17.12 29.47 -9.93
N ASN A 61 -16.93 28.95 -11.15
CA ASN A 61 -17.43 27.63 -11.55
C ASN A 61 -16.64 26.53 -10.82
N PRO A 62 -17.26 25.62 -10.05
CA PRO A 62 -16.53 24.59 -9.33
C PRO A 62 -15.81 23.58 -10.23
N LEU A 63 -16.32 23.30 -11.44
CA LEU A 63 -15.81 22.28 -12.36
C LEU A 63 -14.84 22.84 -13.43
N THR A 64 -13.94 23.71 -13.00
CA THR A 64 -12.93 24.37 -13.87
C THR A 64 -11.61 24.51 -13.15
N TYR A 65 -10.52 24.58 -13.91
CA TYR A 65 -9.21 24.95 -13.39
C TYR A 65 -9.08 26.47 -13.30
N LYS A 66 -8.64 26.95 -12.13
CA LYS A 66 -8.46 28.38 -11.86
C LYS A 66 -7.00 28.82 -12.08
N TRP A 67 -6.08 27.87 -11.94
CA TRP A 67 -4.64 28.10 -12.02
C TRP A 67 -3.92 27.10 -12.93
N TYR A 68 -4.49 25.92 -13.15
CA TYR A 68 -3.88 24.91 -14.02
C TYR A 68 -4.25 25.17 -15.48
N ASN A 69 -3.30 25.71 -16.25
CA ASN A 69 -3.41 25.89 -17.69
C ASN A 69 -2.37 25.01 -18.41
N ALA A 70 -2.82 23.92 -19.02
CA ALA A 70 -1.95 22.94 -19.68
C ALA A 70 -1.02 23.53 -20.75
N GLU A 71 -1.43 24.62 -21.40
CA GLU A 71 -0.66 25.31 -22.44
C GLU A 71 0.23 26.44 -21.90
N GLU A 72 0.05 26.84 -20.64
CA GLU A 72 0.86 27.89 -20.02
C GLU A 72 2.31 27.44 -19.88
N GLU A 73 3.22 28.32 -20.27
CA GLU A 73 4.64 28.10 -20.20
C GLU A 73 5.22 28.73 -18.93
N ILE A 74 5.75 27.88 -18.05
CA ILE A 74 6.46 28.30 -16.83
C ILE A 74 7.91 27.85 -16.95
N LEU A 75 8.84 28.80 -16.86
CA LEU A 75 10.29 28.57 -16.95
C LEU A 75 10.70 27.79 -18.22
N GLY A 76 10.10 28.11 -19.37
CA GLY A 76 10.45 27.51 -20.66
C GLY A 76 9.80 26.15 -20.95
N LYS A 77 8.86 25.69 -20.11
CA LYS A 77 8.15 24.43 -20.29
C LYS A 77 6.64 24.62 -20.11
N LYS A 78 5.85 24.07 -21.03
CA LYS A 78 4.39 24.00 -20.87
C LYS A 78 4.04 23.16 -19.66
N MET A 79 3.03 23.54 -18.88
CA MET A 79 2.57 22.75 -17.73
C MET A 79 2.27 21.28 -18.09
N LYS A 80 1.71 21.02 -19.30
CA LYS A 80 1.48 19.65 -19.80
C LYS A 80 2.73 18.81 -20.04
N LYS A 81 3.90 19.44 -20.22
CA LYS A 81 5.15 18.70 -20.51
C LYS A 81 5.63 17.90 -19.30
N SER A 82 5.25 18.29 -18.08
CA SER A 82 5.49 17.48 -16.87
C SER A 82 4.71 16.15 -16.91
N ASN A 83 3.51 16.13 -17.49
CA ASN A 83 2.71 14.91 -17.61
C ASN A 83 3.26 14.00 -18.71
N LYS A 84 3.79 14.55 -19.80
CA LYS A 84 4.31 13.75 -20.93
C LYS A 84 5.44 12.79 -20.50
N ASN A 85 6.35 13.23 -19.63
CA ASN A 85 7.43 12.35 -19.14
C ASN A 85 6.87 11.18 -18.32
N LEU A 86 5.83 11.43 -17.51
CA LEU A 86 5.16 10.40 -16.74
C LEU A 86 4.43 9.43 -17.68
N ASP A 87 3.71 9.94 -18.68
CA ASP A 87 3.02 9.12 -19.69
C ASP A 87 4.00 8.19 -20.42
N GLU A 88 5.16 8.71 -20.84
CA GLU A 88 6.21 7.91 -21.51
C GLU A 88 6.77 6.81 -20.60
N VAL A 89 6.98 7.08 -19.31
CA VAL A 89 7.47 6.08 -18.34
C VAL A 89 6.39 5.05 -18.01
N ILE A 90 5.12 5.45 -17.90
CA ILE A 90 3.99 4.55 -17.62
C ILE A 90 3.81 3.55 -18.76
N GLU A 91 3.88 4.01 -20.01
CA GLU A 91 3.75 3.10 -21.16
C GLU A 91 4.90 2.07 -21.19
N LEU A 92 6.14 2.50 -20.97
CA LEU A 92 7.27 1.57 -20.86
C LEU A 92 7.09 0.58 -19.70
N ALA A 93 6.65 1.05 -18.53
CA ALA A 93 6.39 0.19 -17.39
C ALA A 93 5.26 -0.82 -17.67
N LYS A 94 4.25 -0.44 -18.46
CA LYS A 94 3.15 -1.32 -18.88
C LYS A 94 3.61 -2.38 -19.88
N GLU A 95 4.53 -2.04 -20.78
CA GLU A 95 5.17 -3.00 -21.69
C GLU A 95 6.01 -4.02 -20.90
N LEU A 96 6.87 -3.57 -20.00
CA LEU A 96 7.70 -4.46 -19.16
C LEU A 96 6.86 -5.37 -18.25
N GLN A 97 5.69 -4.91 -17.78
CA GLN A 97 4.75 -5.76 -17.03
C GLN A 97 4.12 -6.87 -17.87
N LYS A 98 4.02 -6.73 -19.21
CA LYS A 98 3.55 -7.82 -20.09
C LYS A 98 4.63 -8.88 -20.28
N GLU A 99 5.89 -8.46 -20.30
CA GLU A 99 7.05 -9.35 -20.48
C GLU A 99 7.44 -10.08 -19.18
N THR A 100 7.07 -9.51 -18.03
CA THR A 100 7.43 -10.05 -16.71
C THR A 100 6.19 -10.50 -15.93
N LYS A 101 6.41 -11.17 -14.78
CA LYS A 101 5.33 -11.44 -13.80
C LYS A 101 5.24 -10.37 -12.71
N ILE A 102 5.97 -9.26 -12.88
CA ILE A 102 6.07 -8.20 -11.89
C ILE A 102 4.84 -7.30 -12.02
N ARG A 103 4.29 -6.88 -10.88
CA ARG A 103 3.13 -5.98 -10.79
C ARG A 103 3.41 -4.88 -9.77
N PRO A 104 2.88 -3.67 -9.97
CA PRO A 104 2.95 -2.62 -8.95
C PRO A 104 2.16 -3.06 -7.72
N LEU A 105 2.79 -2.97 -6.55
CA LEU A 105 2.10 -3.19 -5.28
C LEU A 105 1.23 -1.98 -4.92
N TRP A 106 1.80 -0.78 -5.07
CA TRP A 106 1.12 0.50 -4.87
C TRP A 106 1.87 1.61 -5.62
N GLY A 107 1.23 2.77 -5.76
CA GLY A 107 1.82 3.99 -6.28
C GLY A 107 1.67 5.14 -5.29
N THR A 108 2.54 6.14 -5.38
CA THR A 108 2.46 7.35 -4.55
C THR A 108 2.86 8.59 -5.37
N VAL A 109 2.65 9.76 -4.78
CA VAL A 109 3.06 11.05 -5.33
C VAL A 109 4.08 11.70 -4.40
N GLN A 110 5.22 12.13 -4.96
CA GLN A 110 6.29 12.78 -4.19
C GLN A 110 5.97 14.27 -3.95
N LEU A 111 5.22 14.54 -2.88
CA LEU A 111 4.74 15.88 -2.52
C LEU A 111 5.57 16.53 -1.40
N PHE A 112 6.86 16.29 -1.34
CA PHE A 112 7.74 16.79 -0.25
C PHE A 112 9.10 17.30 -0.72
N LEU A 113 9.66 16.75 -1.82
CA LEU A 113 11.02 17.13 -2.26
C LEU A 113 11.09 18.52 -2.90
N HIS A 114 10.12 18.85 -3.75
CA HIS A 114 10.18 20.12 -4.48
C HIS A 114 9.99 21.28 -3.48
N PRO A 115 10.79 22.38 -3.57
CA PRO A 115 10.67 23.53 -2.65
C PRO A 115 9.27 24.16 -2.51
N ARG A 116 8.34 23.82 -3.40
CA ARG A 116 6.96 24.28 -3.35
C ARG A 116 6.16 23.63 -2.22
N TYR A 117 6.61 22.47 -1.75
CA TYR A 117 6.00 21.71 -0.67
C TYR A 117 6.71 21.94 0.67
N MET A 118 7.50 23.01 0.81
CA MET A 118 8.20 23.35 2.06
C MET A 118 7.28 23.53 3.29
N HIS A 119 5.96 23.40 3.12
CA HIS A 119 4.93 23.55 4.14
C HIS A 119 4.02 22.32 4.32
N GLU A 120 4.22 21.17 3.65
CA GLU A 120 3.30 20.01 3.67
C GLU A 120 4.00 18.63 3.57
N GLU A 121 3.50 17.58 4.26
CA GLU A 121 3.86 16.15 4.05
C GLU A 121 2.84 15.16 4.71
N GLN A 122 2.67 13.93 4.17
CA GLN A 122 1.75 12.88 4.69
C GLN A 122 2.31 11.44 4.52
N ARG A 123 2.49 10.73 5.64
CA ARG A 123 2.62 9.28 5.88
C ARG A 123 2.91 9.06 7.38
N PRO A 124 2.59 7.92 8.02
CA PRO A 124 2.91 7.72 9.43
C PRO A 124 4.42 7.77 9.70
N LYS A 125 4.87 8.89 10.27
CA LYS A 125 6.24 9.18 10.68
C LYS A 125 6.17 10.30 11.71
N PRO A 126 6.91 10.25 12.83
CA PRO A 126 6.81 11.27 13.87
C PRO A 126 7.42 12.62 13.48
N GLN A 127 8.52 12.59 12.74
CA GLN A 127 9.37 13.74 12.44
C GLN A 127 10.32 13.38 11.28
N GLU A 128 11.12 14.35 10.84
CA GLU A 128 12.08 14.27 9.74
C GLU A 128 11.41 14.10 8.36
N PRO A 129 11.36 15.15 7.52
CA PRO A 129 12.06 16.44 7.66
C PRO A 129 11.37 17.45 8.59
N THR A 130 10.09 17.22 8.92
CA THR A 130 9.36 18.13 9.80
C THR A 130 9.76 17.96 11.26
N LYS A 131 9.55 19.00 12.08
CA LYS A 131 9.75 18.90 13.53
C LYS A 131 8.69 18.04 14.23
N HIS A 132 7.51 17.94 13.62
CA HIS A 132 6.39 17.15 14.07
C HIS A 132 5.50 16.91 12.85
N GLN A 133 5.31 15.65 12.50
CA GLN A 133 4.43 15.22 11.43
C GLN A 133 3.13 14.69 12.04
N TYR A 134 2.01 15.06 11.41
CA TYR A 134 0.68 14.87 11.99
C TYR A 134 0.32 13.40 12.19
N ASP A 135 0.71 12.56 11.23
CA ASP A 135 0.57 11.12 11.31
C ASP A 135 1.74 10.55 12.15
N TRP A 136 1.76 10.84 13.45
CA TRP A 136 2.93 10.55 14.29
C TRP A 136 3.25 9.05 14.43
N ASP A 137 2.21 8.25 14.67
CA ASP A 137 2.22 6.81 14.85
C ASP A 137 0.87 6.21 14.43
N ALA A 138 0.74 4.88 14.45
CA ALA A 138 -0.44 4.15 14.04
C ALA A 138 -1.68 4.55 14.86
N ALA A 139 -1.52 4.80 16.16
CA ALA A 139 -2.61 5.24 17.02
C ALA A 139 -3.10 6.64 16.65
N THR A 140 -2.18 7.57 16.39
CA THR A 140 -2.48 8.95 16.00
C THR A 140 -3.17 8.98 14.63
N ALA A 141 -2.63 8.25 13.65
CA ALA A 141 -3.23 8.12 12.32
C ALA A 141 -4.63 7.48 12.40
N ALA A 142 -4.80 6.40 13.17
CA ALA A 142 -6.10 5.77 13.37
C ALA A 142 -7.14 6.72 14.00
N ASN A 143 -6.71 7.54 14.98
CA ASN A 143 -7.58 8.53 15.61
C ASN A 143 -7.96 9.67 14.65
N PHE A 144 -7.03 10.13 13.82
CA PHE A 144 -7.31 11.09 12.76
C PHE A 144 -8.38 10.55 11.81
N LEU A 145 -8.17 9.34 11.26
CA LEU A 145 -9.13 8.70 10.37
C LEU A 145 -10.51 8.54 11.03
N ARG A 146 -10.57 8.14 12.30
CA ARG A 146 -11.83 8.01 13.05
C ARG A 146 -12.55 9.35 13.20
N LYS A 147 -11.81 10.41 13.56
CA LYS A 147 -12.37 11.75 13.75
C LYS A 147 -13.03 12.30 12.48
N TYR A 148 -12.44 12.01 11.32
CA TYR A 148 -12.93 12.50 10.03
C TYR A 148 -13.82 11.50 9.28
N GLY A 149 -14.21 10.38 9.90
CA GLY A 149 -15.09 9.38 9.30
C GLY A 149 -14.46 8.57 8.17
N LEU A 150 -13.12 8.52 8.10
CA LEU A 150 -12.34 7.87 7.04
C LEU A 150 -11.84 6.47 7.42
N ILE A 151 -12.17 5.99 8.62
CA ILE A 151 -11.62 4.75 9.20
C ILE A 151 -11.93 3.48 8.38
N ASN A 152 -13.00 3.50 7.57
CA ASN A 152 -13.41 2.39 6.73
C ASN A 152 -12.86 2.49 5.29
N GLU A 153 -12.26 3.62 4.92
CA GLU A 153 -11.77 3.91 3.57
C GLU A 153 -10.26 3.66 3.45
N PHE A 154 -9.52 3.73 4.56
CA PHE A 154 -8.06 3.66 4.58
C PHE A 154 -7.54 2.51 5.45
N LYS A 155 -6.39 1.98 5.03
CA LYS A 155 -5.50 1.16 5.85
C LYS A 155 -4.17 1.88 6.02
N LEU A 156 -3.40 1.47 7.01
CA LEU A 156 -2.09 2.02 7.32
C LEU A 156 -0.99 1.21 6.62
N ASN A 157 -0.01 1.95 6.12
CA ASN A 157 1.29 1.43 5.75
C ASN A 157 2.24 1.68 6.93
N ILE A 158 2.71 0.60 7.56
CA ILE A 158 3.58 0.68 8.74
C ILE A 158 5.03 0.49 8.31
N GLU A 159 5.92 1.37 8.77
CA GLU A 159 7.35 1.24 8.52
C GLU A 159 8.10 1.04 9.82
N CYS A 160 9.01 0.06 9.87
CA CYS A 160 9.69 -0.30 11.12
C CYS A 160 10.67 0.78 11.61
N ASN A 161 11.40 1.48 10.72
CA ASN A 161 12.26 2.59 11.13
C ASN A 161 11.41 3.76 11.68
N HIS A 162 10.27 4.08 11.06
CA HIS A 162 9.35 5.12 11.57
C HIS A 162 8.75 4.77 12.93
N ALA A 163 8.35 3.50 13.13
CA ALA A 163 7.89 3.01 14.43
C ALA A 163 8.94 3.25 15.52
N ARG A 164 10.22 3.00 15.21
CA ARG A 164 11.33 3.23 16.13
C ARG A 164 11.52 4.71 16.44
N LEU A 165 11.45 5.56 15.42
CA LEU A 165 11.56 7.01 15.58
C LEU A 165 10.43 7.58 16.45
N SER A 166 9.24 6.96 16.44
CA SER A 166 8.10 7.43 17.25
C SER A 166 8.16 6.94 18.71
N GLY A 167 9.21 6.19 19.06
CA GLY A 167 9.43 5.65 20.40
C GLY A 167 8.84 4.24 20.61
N HIS A 168 8.38 3.59 19.54
CA HIS A 168 7.73 2.29 19.59
C HIS A 168 8.60 1.19 18.98
N THR A 169 8.22 -0.07 19.21
CA THR A 169 8.80 -1.18 18.44
C THR A 169 8.01 -1.38 17.15
N CYS A 170 8.60 -1.96 16.10
CA CYS A 170 7.85 -2.27 14.89
C CYS A 170 6.64 -3.18 15.19
N HIS A 171 6.84 -4.19 16.04
CA HIS A 171 5.76 -5.09 16.48
C HIS A 171 4.61 -4.35 17.20
N HIS A 172 4.90 -3.31 18.00
CA HIS A 172 3.85 -2.50 18.64
C HIS A 172 2.94 -1.84 17.60
N GLU A 173 3.54 -1.16 16.60
CA GLU A 173 2.78 -0.44 15.58
C GLU A 173 1.98 -1.40 14.68
N LEU A 174 2.57 -2.55 14.34
CA LEU A 174 1.89 -3.61 13.60
C LEU A 174 0.68 -4.16 14.37
N GLU A 175 0.83 -4.48 15.66
CA GLU A 175 -0.29 -4.95 16.48
C GLU A 175 -1.34 -3.86 16.67
N THR A 176 -0.95 -2.61 16.92
CA THR A 176 -1.87 -1.48 17.04
C THR A 176 -2.71 -1.31 15.77
N ALA A 177 -2.09 -1.36 14.58
CA ALA A 177 -2.81 -1.32 13.32
C ALA A 177 -3.71 -2.55 13.15
N ARG A 178 -3.20 -3.76 13.42
CA ARG A 178 -3.90 -5.04 13.26
C ARG A 178 -5.16 -5.15 14.12
N ILE A 179 -5.06 -4.89 15.42
CA ILE A 179 -6.21 -5.02 16.35
C ILE A 179 -7.32 -4.02 16.06
N ASN A 180 -7.01 -2.91 15.39
CA ASN A 180 -7.98 -1.93 14.91
C ASN A 180 -8.50 -2.25 13.50
N GLY A 181 -8.05 -3.36 12.89
CA GLY A 181 -8.39 -3.73 11.52
C GLY A 181 -7.83 -2.78 10.47
N LEU A 182 -6.74 -2.08 10.76
CA LEU A 182 -6.16 -1.04 9.90
C LEU A 182 -4.83 -1.44 9.25
N LEU A 183 -4.25 -2.59 9.57
CA LEU A 183 -2.98 -3.02 8.97
C LEU A 183 -3.20 -3.32 7.47
N GLY A 184 -2.55 -2.55 6.58
CA GLY A 184 -2.75 -2.65 5.13
C GLY A 184 -1.50 -3.00 4.34
N ASN A 185 -0.38 -2.35 4.63
CA ASN A 185 0.91 -2.60 3.97
C ASN A 185 2.04 -2.44 4.99
N ILE A 186 3.21 -3.00 4.69
CA ILE A 186 4.38 -2.87 5.55
C ILE A 186 5.62 -2.52 4.73
N ASP A 187 6.31 -1.46 5.14
CA ASP A 187 7.66 -1.13 4.70
C ASP A 187 8.65 -1.82 5.64
N ALA A 188 9.24 -2.91 5.14
CA ALA A 188 10.08 -3.84 5.88
C ALA A 188 11.55 -3.39 5.83
N ASN A 189 11.89 -2.49 6.75
CA ASN A 189 13.25 -2.03 7.00
C ASN A 189 13.56 -2.11 8.50
N THR A 190 14.67 -1.52 8.93
CA THR A 190 14.98 -1.31 10.34
C THR A 190 15.75 0.00 10.52
N GLY A 191 15.69 0.52 11.74
CA GLY A 191 16.42 1.71 12.16
C GLY A 191 17.56 1.38 13.11
N ASP A 192 18.49 2.31 13.26
CA ASP A 192 19.52 2.21 14.29
C ASP A 192 19.02 2.82 15.61
N ALA A 193 19.23 2.08 16.70
CA ALA A 193 18.66 2.39 17.98
C ALA A 193 19.30 3.57 18.72
N GLN A 194 20.54 3.86 18.35
CA GLN A 194 21.36 4.93 18.89
C GLN A 194 21.26 6.18 17.99
N THR A 195 20.57 6.07 16.86
CA THR A 195 20.51 7.06 15.79
C THR A 195 19.09 7.58 15.65
N GLY A 196 18.90 8.86 15.98
CA GLY A 196 17.57 9.51 16.02
C GLY A 196 17.04 9.99 14.66
N TRP A 197 17.42 9.35 13.56
CA TRP A 197 16.97 9.66 12.20
C TRP A 197 16.77 8.40 11.37
N ASP A 198 16.16 8.55 10.20
CA ASP A 198 15.81 7.45 9.30
C ASP A 198 17.03 6.88 8.59
N THR A 199 17.35 5.62 8.89
CA THR A 199 18.55 4.96 8.34
C THR A 199 18.24 4.03 7.17
N ASP A 200 16.98 3.64 7.01
CA ASP A 200 16.43 2.77 5.97
C ASP A 200 17.30 1.52 5.75
N GLN A 201 17.65 0.83 6.84
CA GLN A 201 18.47 -0.39 6.77
C GLN A 201 17.60 -1.58 6.40
N PHE A 202 18.16 -2.55 5.68
CA PHE A 202 17.47 -3.82 5.50
C PHE A 202 17.29 -4.51 6.85
N LEU A 203 16.10 -5.06 7.10
CA LEU A 203 15.84 -5.82 8.31
C LEU A 203 16.69 -7.10 8.34
N THR A 204 17.59 -7.20 9.32
CA THR A 204 18.50 -8.34 9.49
C THR A 204 18.39 -9.00 10.87
N ASP A 205 17.69 -8.37 11.82
CA ASP A 205 17.39 -8.98 13.12
C ASP A 205 16.27 -10.03 12.97
N VAL A 206 16.64 -11.29 13.18
CA VAL A 206 15.71 -12.42 13.06
C VAL A 206 14.66 -12.43 14.17
N GLY A 207 14.97 -11.93 15.37
CA GLY A 207 14.03 -11.83 16.47
C GLY A 207 12.93 -10.81 16.17
N GLU A 208 13.31 -9.63 15.69
CA GLU A 208 12.37 -8.60 15.23
C GLU A 208 11.54 -9.11 14.05
N ALA A 209 12.17 -9.74 13.05
CA ALA A 209 11.45 -10.36 11.92
C ALA A 209 10.48 -11.48 12.36
N THR A 210 10.78 -12.20 13.44
CA THR A 210 9.88 -13.21 14.00
C THR A 210 8.63 -12.55 14.61
N MET A 211 8.81 -11.48 15.38
CA MET A 211 7.68 -10.73 15.96
C MET A 211 6.85 -10.03 14.88
N PHE A 212 7.51 -9.43 13.89
CA PHE A 212 6.89 -8.87 12.69
C PHE A 212 5.96 -9.90 12.02
N MET A 213 6.48 -11.10 11.73
CA MET A 213 5.70 -12.12 11.03
C MET A 213 4.60 -12.72 11.89
N MET A 214 4.73 -12.68 13.22
CA MET A 214 3.66 -13.06 14.12
C MET A 214 2.44 -12.13 13.98
N SER A 215 2.65 -10.82 13.83
CA SER A 215 1.56 -9.87 13.56
C SER A 215 0.90 -10.12 12.20
N VAL A 216 1.70 -10.42 11.16
CA VAL A 216 1.17 -10.75 9.83
C VAL A 216 0.32 -12.03 9.87
N LEU A 217 0.81 -13.10 10.52
CA LEU A 217 0.07 -14.35 10.64
C LEU A 217 -1.24 -14.17 11.43
N ARG A 218 -1.23 -13.35 12.50
CA ARG A 218 -2.42 -13.01 13.29
C ARG A 218 -3.40 -12.07 12.58
N ASN A 219 -3.00 -11.49 11.44
CA ASN A 219 -3.85 -10.68 10.58
C ASN A 219 -4.42 -11.51 9.41
N ASP A 220 -4.19 -12.82 9.40
CA ASP A 220 -4.52 -13.72 8.29
C ASP A 220 -3.82 -13.32 6.97
N GLY A 221 -2.63 -12.71 7.08
CA GLY A 221 -1.85 -12.19 5.95
C GLY A 221 -1.96 -10.68 5.82
N ILE A 222 -1.55 -10.15 4.66
CA ILE A 222 -1.45 -8.71 4.40
C ILE A 222 -2.06 -8.28 3.05
N ALA A 223 -2.66 -9.21 2.31
CA ALA A 223 -3.32 -8.89 1.05
C ALA A 223 -4.49 -7.89 1.29
N PRO A 224 -4.71 -6.91 0.39
CA PRO A 224 -4.06 -6.73 -0.91
C PRO A 224 -2.67 -6.05 -0.87
N GLY A 225 -2.19 -5.61 0.30
CA GLY A 225 -0.84 -5.10 0.46
C GLY A 225 0.22 -6.20 0.52
N GLY A 226 1.43 -5.81 0.89
CA GLY A 226 2.61 -6.66 0.88
C GLY A 226 3.74 -6.14 1.74
N PHE A 227 4.92 -6.70 1.50
CA PHE A 227 6.18 -6.21 2.05
C PHE A 227 6.89 -5.41 0.98
N ASN A 228 7.05 -4.11 1.21
CA ASN A 228 7.94 -3.27 0.42
C ASN A 228 9.27 -3.12 1.18
N LEU A 229 10.39 -3.32 0.50
CA LEU A 229 11.71 -3.14 1.11
C LEU A 229 12.10 -1.67 0.96
N ASP A 230 11.51 -0.80 1.77
CA ASP A 230 11.88 0.62 1.84
C ASP A 230 13.22 0.79 2.58
N ALA A 231 14.27 0.28 1.93
CA ALA A 231 15.60 0.18 2.47
C ALA A 231 16.62 0.52 1.38
N LYS A 232 17.75 1.07 1.80
CA LYS A 232 18.84 1.47 0.91
C LYS A 232 20.16 0.81 1.28
N LEU A 233 21.03 0.70 0.29
CA LEU A 233 22.43 0.37 0.53
C LEU A 233 23.08 1.39 1.46
N ARG A 234 24.09 0.94 2.20
CA ARG A 234 24.91 1.87 2.96
C ARG A 234 25.69 2.75 1.99
N ARG A 235 26.05 3.96 2.42
CA ARG A 235 26.70 4.96 1.53
C ARG A 235 28.02 4.43 0.95
N GLU A 236 28.71 3.60 1.71
CA GLU A 236 29.97 2.94 1.39
C GLU A 236 29.81 1.63 0.62
N SER A 237 28.62 1.03 0.61
CA SER A 237 28.27 -0.14 -0.21
C SER A 237 27.97 0.32 -1.64
N THR A 238 29.03 0.40 -2.44
CA THR A 238 29.00 1.02 -3.78
C THR A 238 29.09 -0.01 -4.92
N ASP A 239 29.27 -1.28 -4.59
CA ASP A 239 29.34 -2.33 -5.60
C ASP A 239 27.92 -2.74 -6.03
N VAL A 240 27.75 -3.06 -7.31
CA VAL A 240 26.44 -3.48 -7.84
C VAL A 240 25.95 -4.76 -7.14
N GLU A 241 26.87 -5.64 -6.74
CA GLU A 241 26.55 -6.87 -6.01
C GLU A 241 25.91 -6.59 -4.64
N ASP A 242 26.25 -5.48 -3.99
CA ASP A 242 25.68 -5.09 -2.70
C ASP A 242 24.15 -4.95 -2.77
N LEU A 243 23.62 -4.51 -3.92
CA LEU A 243 22.18 -4.43 -4.17
C LEU A 243 21.53 -5.80 -3.96
N PHE A 244 22.12 -6.85 -4.54
CA PHE A 244 21.59 -8.21 -4.45
C PHE A 244 21.79 -8.79 -3.05
N ILE A 245 22.98 -8.63 -2.47
CA ILE A 245 23.30 -9.11 -1.12
C ILE A 245 22.32 -8.55 -0.09
N ALA A 246 22.07 -7.24 -0.14
CA ALA A 246 21.18 -6.57 0.80
C ALA A 246 19.73 -7.05 0.68
N HIS A 247 19.20 -7.17 -0.55
CA HIS A 247 17.84 -7.68 -0.78
C HIS A 247 17.70 -9.15 -0.36
N ILE A 248 18.66 -10.01 -0.72
CA ILE A 248 18.67 -11.42 -0.29
C ILE A 248 18.67 -11.50 1.23
N SER A 249 19.51 -10.71 1.90
CA SER A 249 19.58 -10.68 3.37
C SER A 249 18.25 -10.28 4.01
N GLY A 250 17.61 -9.21 3.52
CA GLY A 250 16.31 -8.78 4.02
C GLY A 250 15.20 -9.81 3.79
N MET A 251 15.12 -10.35 2.57
CA MET A 251 14.12 -11.36 2.20
C MET A 251 14.29 -12.66 3.01
N ASP A 252 15.52 -13.14 3.18
CA ASP A 252 15.78 -14.38 3.91
C ASP A 252 15.56 -14.21 5.43
N THR A 253 15.85 -13.01 5.96
CA THR A 253 15.53 -12.67 7.35
C THR A 253 14.02 -12.71 7.60
N LEU A 254 13.21 -12.09 6.72
CA LEU A 254 11.75 -12.15 6.78
C LEU A 254 11.23 -13.59 6.65
N ALA A 255 11.76 -14.37 5.71
CA ALA A 255 11.38 -15.77 5.53
C ALA A 255 11.73 -16.65 6.75
N ARG A 256 12.89 -16.40 7.37
CA ARG A 256 13.29 -17.06 8.62
C ARG A 256 12.39 -16.66 9.78
N GLY A 257 12.06 -15.37 9.88
CA GLY A 257 11.09 -14.85 10.86
C GLY A 257 9.74 -15.53 10.74
N LEU A 258 9.24 -15.70 9.51
CA LEU A 258 7.97 -16.38 9.24
C LEU A 258 7.99 -17.83 9.73
N ARG A 259 9.04 -18.59 9.42
CA ARG A 259 9.19 -19.97 9.87
C ARG A 259 9.23 -20.09 11.39
N ASN A 260 9.89 -19.14 12.06
CA ASN A 260 9.93 -19.10 13.53
C ASN A 260 8.53 -18.77 14.10
N ALA A 261 7.86 -17.78 13.53
CA ALA A 261 6.54 -17.35 13.99
C ALA A 261 5.50 -18.47 13.87
N VAL A 262 5.49 -19.22 12.76
CA VAL A 262 4.64 -20.41 12.59
C VAL A 262 4.87 -21.42 13.71
N LYS A 263 6.14 -21.77 13.98
CA LYS A 263 6.48 -22.71 15.07
C LYS A 263 6.02 -22.22 16.43
N LEU A 264 6.10 -20.92 16.71
CA LEU A 264 5.64 -20.34 17.97
C LEU A 264 4.11 -20.38 18.09
N LEU A 265 3.38 -20.26 16.99
CA LEU A 265 1.92 -20.32 16.98
C LEU A 265 1.39 -21.76 17.02
N GLU A 266 2.09 -22.73 16.44
CA GLU A 266 1.71 -24.16 16.48
C GLU A 266 1.90 -24.81 17.86
N VAL A 267 2.76 -24.23 18.71
CA VAL A 267 3.09 -24.76 20.05
C VAL A 267 2.16 -24.20 21.15
N ASN A 268 1.34 -23.18 20.84
CA ASN A 268 0.34 -22.60 21.75
C ASN A 268 -1.07 -23.07 21.41
#